data_AF-A0A377N6E6-F1
#
_entry.id   AF-A0A377N6E6-F1
#
_cell.length_a   1.000
_cell.length_b   1.000
_cell.length_c   1.000
_cell.angle_alpha   90.00
_cell.angle_beta   90.00
_cell.angle_gamma   90.00
#
_symmetry.space_group_name_H-M   'P 1'
#
loop_
_entity.id
_entity.type
_entity.pdbx_description
1 polymer ?
#
loop_
_entity_poly.entity_id
_entity_poly.type
_entity_poly.pdbx_seq_one_letter_code
_entity_poly.pdbx_strand_id
1 'polypeptide(L)' 'MIRQIAVFSDVHANLPALKAVLEDIDARQITEIYCLGDLVDFAPWPNEVIELVRQRQIPTVMGNHDDRVAFDRR' A
#
# COMPACT_ATOMS: atom_id res chain seq x y z
N MET A 1 -10.00 7.46 25.18
CA MET A 1 -8.87 7.36 24.24
C MET A 1 -9.41 7.60 22.84
N ILE A 2 -8.72 8.40 22.02
CA ILE A 2 -9.14 8.66 20.63
C ILE A 2 -8.54 7.56 19.76
N ARG A 3 -9.39 6.93 18.93
CA ARG A 3 -8.97 5.93 17.94
C ARG A 3 -8.52 6.66 16.67
N GLN A 4 -7.35 6.32 16.15
CA GLN A 4 -6.81 6.88 14.90
C GLN A 4 -6.56 5.74 13.92
N ILE A 5 -6.90 5.98 12.66
CA ILE A 5 -6.76 5.01 11.57
C ILE A 5 -6.03 5.70 10.42
N ALA A 6 -5.04 5.03 9.85
CA ALA A 6 -4.37 5.45 8.63
C ALA A 6 -4.92 4.67 7.43
N VAL A 7 -5.23 5.38 6.35
CA VAL A 7 -5.70 4.79 5.10
C VAL A 7 -4.89 5.40 3.97
N PHE A 8 -4.37 4.55 3.08
CA PHE A 8 -3.65 4.97 1.87
C PHE A 8 -4.04 4.09 0.67
N SER A 9 -3.71 4.52 -0.54
CA SER A 9 -4.01 3.79 -1.78
C SER A 9 -3.09 4.24 -2.91
N ASP A 10 -3.24 3.64 -4.09
CA ASP A 10 -2.67 4.11 -5.37
C ASP A 10 -1.15 4.30 -5.28
N VAL A 11 -0.48 3.31 -4.66
CA VAL A 11 0.98 3.34 -4.49
C VAL A 11 1.67 3.26 -5.85
N HIS A 12 1.11 2.50 -6.79
CA HIS A 12 1.59 2.39 -8.16
C HIS A 12 3.10 2.12 -8.24
N ALA A 13 3.52 1.08 -7.51
CA ALA A 13 4.90 0.62 -7.39
C ALA A 13 5.90 1.69 -6.90
N ASN A 14 5.45 2.81 -6.34
CA ASN A 14 6.29 3.91 -5.86
C ASN A 14 6.83 3.61 -4.46
N LEU A 15 7.85 2.75 -4.40
CA LEU A 15 8.48 2.32 -3.15
C LEU A 15 8.99 3.50 -2.28
N PRO A 16 9.67 4.54 -2.83
CA PRO A 16 10.08 5.68 -2.01
C PRO A 16 8.91 6.42 -1.35
N ALA A 17 7.80 6.64 -2.08
CA ALA A 17 6.62 7.28 -1.52
C ALA A 17 5.96 6.42 -0.43
N LEU A 18 5.82 5.11 -0.66
CA LEU A 18 5.27 4.20 0.33
C LEU A 18 6.10 4.21 1.63
N LYS A 19 7.44 4.18 1.53
CA LYS A 19 8.31 4.27 2.71
C LYS A 19 8.08 5.56 3.50
N ALA A 20 8.02 6.70 2.82
CA ALA A 20 7.77 7.99 3.47
C ALA A 20 6.41 8.04 4.19
N VAL A 21 5.36 7.48 3.58
CA VAL A 21 4.02 7.39 4.20
C VAL A 21 4.05 6.50 5.44
N LEU A 22 4.69 5.32 5.35
CA LEU A 22 4.79 4.40 6.49
C LEU A 22 5.63 4.99 7.62
N GLU A 23 6.70 5.73 7.32
CA GLU A 23 7.49 6.46 8.32
C GLU A 23 6.67 7.53 9.04
N ASP A 24 5.82 8.29 8.34
CA ASP A 24 4.91 9.28 8.97
C ASP A 24 3.85 8.59 9.85
N ILE A 25 3.29 7.47 9.40
CA ILE A 25 2.34 6.66 10.18
C ILE A 25 3.01 6.13 11.45
N ASP A 26 4.22 5.57 11.34
CA ASP A 26 5.01 5.05 12.46
C ASP A 26 5.33 6.17 13.48
N ALA A 27 5.72 7.36 13.00
CA ALA A 27 6.00 8.53 13.85
C ALA A 27 4.77 9.02 14.64
N ARG A 28 3.57 8.83 14.08
CA ARG A 28 2.29 9.15 14.75
C ARG A 28 1.78 8.04 15.67
N GLN A 29 2.48 6.90 15.72
CA GLN A 29 2.12 5.74 16.52
C GLN A 29 0.72 5.17 16.16
N ILE A 30 0.32 5.29 14.89
CA ILE A 30 -0.95 4.75 14.40
C ILE A 30 -0.78 3.27 14.07
N THR A 31 -1.53 2.40 14.76
CA THR A 31 -1.44 0.94 14.59
C THR A 31 -2.51 0.35 13.69
N GLU A 32 -3.60 1.08 13.45
CA GLU A 32 -4.66 0.66 12.54
C GLU A 32 -4.42 1.25 11.15
N ILE A 33 -3.91 0.42 10.24
CA ILE A 33 -3.47 0.84 8.90
C ILE A 33 -4.21 -0.01 7.87
N TYR A 34 -4.75 0.61 6.82
CA TYR A 34 -5.43 -0.08 5.72
C TYR A 34 -4.98 0.48 4.37
N CYS A 35 -4.93 -0.39 3.36
CA CYS A 35 -4.64 -0.01 1.99
C CYS A 35 -5.85 -0.24 1.08
N LEU A 36 -6.17 0.72 0.20
CA LEU A 36 -7.29 0.60 -0.75
C LEU A 36 -6.89 0.00 -2.11
N GLY A 37 -5.68 -0.55 -2.24
CA GLY A 37 -5.20 -1.22 -3.44
C GLY A 37 -4.39 -0.33 -4.37
N ASP A 38 -4.25 -0.79 -5.61
CA ASP A 38 -3.42 -0.19 -6.65
C ASP A 38 -1.95 -0.10 -6.22
N LEU A 39 -1.43 -1.24 -5.77
CA LEU A 39 -0.05 -1.38 -5.31
C LEU A 39 0.94 -1.45 -6.48
N VAL A 40 0.52 -1.99 -7.61
CA VAL A 40 1.36 -2.25 -8.77
C VAL A 40 1.13 -1.24 -9.89
N ASP A 41 1.85 -1.47 -11.01
CA ASP A 41 1.80 -0.68 -12.23
C ASP A 41 2.47 0.71 -12.10
N PHE A 42 2.86 1.30 -13.24
CA PHE A 42 3.59 2.58 -13.38
C PHE A 42 5.06 2.63 -12.93
N ALA A 43 5.38 2.53 -11.63
CA ALA A 43 6.75 2.71 -11.14
C ALA A 43 7.53 1.38 -11.08
N PRO A 44 8.87 1.40 -10.90
CA PRO A 44 9.69 0.21 -11.17
C PRO A 44 9.81 -0.81 -10.02
N TRP A 45 9.12 -0.61 -8.89
CA TRP A 45 9.26 -1.46 -7.68
C TRP A 45 7.99 -2.20 -7.23
N PRO A 46 7.25 -2.89 -8.12
CA PRO A 46 5.99 -3.54 -7.74
C PRO A 46 6.23 -4.66 -6.71
N ASN A 47 7.30 -5.45 -6.87
CA ASN A 47 7.59 -6.56 -5.97
C ASN A 47 7.96 -6.08 -4.57
N GLU A 48 8.79 -5.04 -4.47
CA GLU A 48 9.20 -4.46 -3.20
C GLU A 48 8.05 -3.77 -2.48
N VAL A 49 7.14 -3.14 -3.21
CA VAL A 49 5.90 -2.59 -2.64
C VAL A 49 5.02 -3.70 -2.07
N ILE A 50 4.75 -4.76 -2.84
CA ILE A 50 3.95 -5.90 -2.39
C ILE A 50 4.58 -6.54 -1.15
N GLU A 51 5.89 -6.80 -1.20
CA GLU A 51 6.61 -7.43 -0.10
C GLU A 51 6.56 -6.56 1.17
N LEU A 52 6.76 -5.24 1.05
CA LEU A 52 6.68 -4.34 2.19
C LEU A 52 5.28 -4.30 2.82
N VAL A 53 4.22 -4.22 1.99
CA VAL A 53 2.82 -4.26 2.47
C VAL A 53 2.53 -5.58 3.19
N ARG A 54 3.02 -6.71 2.65
CA ARG A 54 2.86 -8.04 3.25
C ARG A 54 3.63 -8.18 4.57
N GLN A 55 4.88 -7.73 4.62
CA GLN A 55 5.71 -7.78 5.83
C GLN A 55 5.09 -6.99 6.98
N ARG A 56 4.45 -5.85 6.67
CA ARG A 56 3.72 -5.05 7.66
C ARG A 56 2.31 -5.57 7.97
N GLN A 57 1.89 -6.67 7.33
CA GLN A 57 0.57 -7.29 7.51
C GLN A 57 -0.59 -6.29 7.33
N ILE A 58 -0.44 -5.32 6.42
CA ILE A 58 -1.45 -4.29 6.18
C ILE A 58 -2.61 -4.93 5.41
N PRO A 59 -3.85 -4.90 5.93
CA PRO A 59 -5.01 -5.33 5.17
C PRO A 59 -5.20 -4.45 3.93
N THR A 60 -5.33 -5.10 2.78
CA THR A 60 -5.41 -4.43 1.47
C THR A 60 -6.58 -4.98 0.68
N VAL A 61 -7.41 -4.10 0.12
CA VAL A 61 -8.38 -4.50 -0.90
C VAL A 61 -7.74 -4.45 -2.29
N MET A 62 -8.27 -5.23 -3.23
CA MET A 62 -7.76 -5.29 -4.59
C MET A 62 -8.20 -4.05 -5.39
N GLY A 63 -7.23 -3.29 -5.91
CA GLY A 63 -7.49 -2.19 -6.84
C GLY A 63 -7.64 -2.67 -8.28
N ASN A 64 -8.06 -1.78 -9.19
CA ASN A 64 -8.25 -2.14 -10.59
C ASN A 64 -6.93 -2.35 -11.36
N HIS A 65 -5.85 -1.68 -10.97
CA HIS A 65 -4.52 -1.95 -11.54
C HIS A 65 -3.98 -3.29 -11.05
N ASP A 66 -4.23 -3.65 -9.79
CA ASP A 66 -3.88 -4.97 -9.25
C ASP A 66 -4.63 -6.08 -10.01
N ASP A 67 -5.95 -5.94 -10.18
CA ASP A 67 -6.81 -6.90 -10.90
C ASP A 67 -6.36 -7.07 -12.36
N ARG A 68 -6.06 -5.95 -13.04
CA ARG A 68 -5.57 -5.99 -14.42
C ARG A 68 -4.23 -6.71 -14.55
N VAL A 69 -3.26 -6.39 -13.70
CA VAL A 69 -1.91 -6.98 -13.77
C VAL A 69 -1.92 -8.45 -13.35
N ALA A 70 -2.70 -8.84 -12.35
CA ALA A 70 -2.73 -10.21 -11.85
C ALA A 70 -3.51 -11.17 -12.74
N PHE A 71 -4.52 -10.68 -13.47
CA PHE A 71 -5.45 -11.53 -14.23
C PHE A 71 -5.55 -11.19 -15.72
N ASP A 72 -4.65 -10.37 -16.26
CA ASP A 72 -4.63 -9.94 -17.67
C ASP A 72 -5.98 -9.41 -18.18
N ARG A 73 -6.72 -8.73 -17.32
CA ARG A 73 -8.03 -8.15 -17.66
C ARG A 73 -7.84 -6.91 -18.51
N ARG A 74 -8.66 -6.77 -19.56
CA ARG A 74 -8.59 -5.63 -20.49
C ARG A 74 -9.18 -4.37 -19.88
#